data_AF-A0A6P0JSU7-F1
#
_entry.id   AF-A0A6P0JSU7-F1
#
_cell.length_a   1.000
_cell.length_b   1.000
_cell.length_c   1.000
_cell.angle_alpha   90.00
_cell.angle_beta   90.00
_cell.angle_gamma   90.00
#
_symmetry.space_group_name_H-M   'P 1'
#
loop_
_entity.id
_entity.type
_entity.pdbx_description
1 polymer ?
#
loop_
_entity_poly.entity_id
_entity_poly.type
_entity_poly.pdbx_seq_one_letter_code
_entity_poly.pdbx_strand_id
1 'polypeptide(L)'
;MTAESPLGSVRVQTGLSRKLTRSLAPRQPSTHPFVRRLNGETCKRLFDIVFSLSVLILGFPVYLILALAIAIASPGPIFYVQQRIGQHYQPFYCVKFRTMVKDADQVLAEMKQNAPHLHQEFQENYKLKQDPRITPIGKFLRLT
;
A
#
# COMPACT_ATOMS: atom_id res chain seq x y z
N MET A 1 9.95 -59.25 -36.84
CA MET A 1 10.67 -59.29 -38.13
C MET A 1 10.01 -58.27 -39.04
N THR A 2 10.83 -57.53 -39.80
CA THR A 2 10.58 -56.36 -40.69
C THR A 2 10.34 -55.02 -39.99
N ALA A 3 10.95 -53.90 -40.37
CA ALA A 3 12.09 -53.60 -41.24
C ALA A 3 12.50 -52.12 -41.03
N GLU A 4 13.80 -51.84 -41.09
CA GLU A 4 14.46 -50.69 -41.72
C GLU A 4 13.88 -49.26 -41.57
N SER A 5 14.66 -48.37 -40.95
CA SER A 5 14.86 -47.03 -41.52
C SER A 5 16.21 -46.44 -41.11
N PRO A 6 17.19 -46.41 -42.03
CA PRO A 6 18.32 -45.51 -41.99
C PRO A 6 18.11 -44.33 -42.97
N LEU A 7 18.98 -43.32 -42.88
CA LEU A 7 19.16 -42.19 -43.80
C LEU A 7 18.16 -41.03 -43.59
N GLY A 8 18.54 -39.76 -43.59
CA GLY A 8 19.81 -39.17 -43.97
C GLY A 8 19.79 -37.67 -43.69
N SER A 9 20.99 -37.14 -43.54
CA SER A 9 21.35 -35.73 -43.45
C SER A 9 20.67 -34.85 -44.50
N VAL A 10 20.12 -33.70 -44.10
CA VAL A 10 20.08 -32.53 -44.99
C VAL A 10 20.28 -31.26 -44.15
N ARG A 11 21.43 -30.62 -44.34
CA ARG A 11 21.73 -29.25 -43.92
C ARG A 11 21.32 -28.34 -45.07
N VAL A 12 20.40 -27.41 -44.86
CA VAL A 12 20.14 -26.31 -45.82
C VAL A 12 20.31 -24.99 -45.09
N GLN A 13 21.33 -24.26 -45.56
CA GLN A 13 21.68 -22.93 -45.15
C GLN A 13 21.25 -22.00 -46.30
N THR A 14 20.22 -21.20 -46.09
CA THR A 14 19.80 -20.06 -46.92
C THR A 14 18.86 -19.22 -46.04
N GLY A 15 18.87 -17.90 -45.99
CA GLY A 15 19.63 -16.88 -46.70
C GLY A 15 19.27 -15.53 -46.06
N LEU A 16 20.12 -14.54 -46.32
CA LEU A 16 20.02 -13.13 -45.93
C LEU A 16 18.61 -12.54 -45.95
N SER A 17 18.26 -11.75 -44.94
CA SER A 17 17.52 -10.51 -45.17
C SER A 17 17.67 -9.50 -44.02
N ARG A 18 18.29 -8.36 -44.36
CA ARG A 18 18.04 -7.01 -43.82
C ARG A 18 18.05 -6.84 -42.30
N LYS A 19 19.18 -6.35 -41.77
CA LYS A 19 19.18 -5.44 -40.61
C LYS A 19 20.00 -4.19 -40.91
N LEU A 20 19.56 -3.43 -41.91
CA LEU A 20 19.78 -1.99 -41.96
C LEU A 20 18.59 -1.34 -41.27
N THR A 21 18.69 -1.12 -39.97
CA THR A 21 17.78 -0.23 -39.25
C THR A 21 18.55 0.37 -38.09
N ARG A 22 19.24 1.47 -38.43
CA ARG A 22 19.34 2.70 -37.65
C ARG A 22 19.34 2.50 -36.13
N SER A 23 20.54 2.51 -35.55
CA SER A 23 20.75 2.77 -34.12
C SER A 23 19.94 4.00 -33.71
N LEU A 24 18.82 3.77 -33.04
CA LEU A 24 18.11 4.77 -32.24
C LEU A 24 18.39 4.41 -30.79
N ALA A 25 19.62 4.66 -30.35
CA ALA A 25 19.86 4.78 -28.92
C ALA A 25 18.94 5.91 -28.42
N PRO A 26 18.06 5.66 -27.42
CA PRO A 26 17.28 6.74 -26.84
C PRO A 26 18.27 7.76 -26.26
N ARG A 27 18.20 8.99 -26.74
CA ARG A 27 18.95 10.12 -26.21
C ARG A 27 18.45 10.30 -24.77
N GLN A 28 19.21 9.79 -23.81
CA GLN A 28 18.96 9.99 -22.38
C GLN A 28 18.88 11.50 -22.14
N PRO A 29 17.76 12.04 -21.61
CA PRO A 29 17.73 13.45 -21.24
C PRO A 29 18.75 13.64 -20.12
N SER A 30 19.78 14.44 -20.38
CA SER A 30 20.73 14.87 -19.37
C SER A 30 20.02 15.82 -18.40
N THR A 31 19.25 15.27 -17.48
CA THR A 31 18.75 16.02 -16.33
C THR A 31 19.92 16.18 -15.37
N HIS A 32 20.59 17.33 -15.44
CA HIS A 32 21.64 17.70 -14.51
C HIS A 32 21.16 17.50 -13.05
N PRO A 33 21.70 16.53 -12.29
CA PRO A 33 21.20 16.21 -10.95
C PRO A 33 21.67 17.20 -9.88
N PHE A 34 22.32 18.31 -10.27
CA PHE A 34 23.12 19.11 -9.35
C PHE A 34 22.44 20.40 -8.85
N VAL A 35 21.49 20.99 -9.58
CA VAL A 35 21.02 22.37 -9.29
C VAL A 35 19.66 22.44 -8.55
N ARG A 36 19.14 21.33 -8.00
CA ARG A 36 17.81 21.32 -7.34
C ARG A 36 17.83 20.83 -5.89
N ARG A 37 18.93 21.06 -5.16
CA ARG A 37 19.11 20.44 -3.83
C ARG A 37 19.20 21.37 -2.62
N LEU A 38 19.12 22.69 -2.77
CA LEU A 38 19.22 23.59 -1.63
C LEU A 38 18.11 24.64 -1.71
N ASN A 39 17.37 24.81 -0.62
CA ASN A 39 16.29 25.79 -0.33
C ASN A 39 14.86 25.21 -0.25
N GLY A 40 14.47 24.26 -1.11
CA GLY A 40 13.09 23.75 -1.15
C GLY A 40 12.72 22.83 0.02
N GLU A 41 13.59 21.88 0.36
CA GLU A 41 13.29 20.84 1.36
C GLU A 41 13.20 21.40 2.78
N THR A 42 14.09 22.32 3.16
CA THR A 42 14.05 22.96 4.49
C THR A 42 12.83 23.86 4.66
N CYS A 43 12.48 24.65 3.64
CA CYS A 43 11.27 25.48 3.67
C CYS A 43 10.00 24.61 3.74
N LYS A 44 9.93 23.55 2.92
CA LYS A 44 8.84 22.56 2.98
C LYS A 44 8.75 21.92 4.35
N ARG A 45 9.87 21.54 4.95
CA ARG A 45 9.91 20.93 6.28
C ARG A 45 9.42 21.88 7.36
N LEU A 46 9.85 23.14 7.33
CA LEU A 46 9.39 24.16 8.26
C LEU A 46 7.88 24.40 8.12
N PHE A 47 7.40 24.54 6.89
CA PHE A 47 5.98 24.66 6.60
C PHE A 47 5.19 23.46 7.13
N ASP A 48 5.64 22.23 6.87
CA ASP A 48 4.98 21.00 7.34
C ASP A 48 4.87 20.95 8.86
N ILE A 49 5.91 21.36 9.58
CA ILE A 49 5.90 21.38 11.05
C ILE A 49 4.93 22.45 11.56
N VAL A 50 5.02 23.68 11.07
CA VAL A 50 4.17 24.80 11.54
C VAL A 50 2.69 24.54 11.20
N PHE A 51 2.42 24.08 9.99
CA PHE A 51 1.07 23.77 9.54
C PHE A 51 0.47 22.60 10.33
N SER A 52 1.21 21.50 10.50
CA SER A 52 0.72 20.35 11.27
C SER A 52 0.48 20.69 12.74
N LEU A 53 1.36 21.50 13.35
CA LEU A 53 1.19 21.94 14.74
C LEU A 53 -0.05 22.83 14.89
N SER A 54 -0.26 23.74 13.94
CA SER A 54 -1.44 24.62 13.93
C SER A 54 -2.73 23.81 13.81
N VAL A 55 -2.78 22.83 12.91
CA VAL A 55 -3.92 21.92 12.77
C VAL A 55 -4.13 21.09 14.04
N LEU A 56 -3.06 20.64 14.69
CA LEU A 56 -3.15 19.84 15.92
C LEU A 56 -3.75 20.65 17.08
N ILE A 57 -3.32 21.91 17.23
CA ILE A 57 -3.81 22.81 18.30
C ILE A 57 -5.27 23.20 18.04
N LEU A 58 -5.59 23.64 16.82
CA LEU A 58 -6.95 24.06 16.48
C LEU A 58 -7.93 22.88 16.46
N GLY A 59 -7.47 21.70 16.04
CA GLY A 59 -8.25 20.46 16.01
C GLY A 59 -8.32 19.73 17.36
N PHE A 60 -7.53 20.14 18.36
CA PHE A 60 -7.47 19.50 19.68
C PHE A 60 -8.83 19.19 20.32
N PRO A 61 -9.80 20.12 20.40
CA PRO A 61 -11.11 19.80 20.98
C PRO A 61 -11.85 18.68 20.23
N VAL A 62 -11.74 18.64 18.90
CA VAL A 62 -12.35 17.58 18.08
C VAL A 62 -11.65 16.25 18.31
N TYR A 63 -10.32 16.23 18.36
CA TYR A 63 -9.55 15.03 18.65
C TYR A 63 -9.84 14.46 20.04
N LEU A 64 -10.07 15.33 21.03
CA LEU A 64 -10.43 14.91 22.38
C LEU A 64 -11.81 14.24 22.43
N ILE A 65 -12.82 14.84 21.78
CA ILE A 65 -14.16 14.25 21.67
C ILE A 65 -14.08 12.89 20.97
N LEU A 66 -13.31 12.81 19.89
CA LEU A 66 -13.12 11.56 19.16
C LEU A 66 -12.43 10.48 20.01
N ALA A 67 -11.41 10.87 20.77
CA ALA A 67 -10.70 9.99 21.68
C ALA A 67 -11.62 9.41 22.76
N LEU A 68 -12.46 10.25 23.37
CA LEU A 68 -13.48 9.84 24.35
C LEU A 68 -14.50 8.89 23.71
N ALA A 69 -15.01 9.23 22.54
CA ALA A 69 -16.01 8.43 21.85
C ALA A 69 -15.46 7.03 21.54
N ILE A 70 -14.22 6.92 21.07
CA ILE A 70 -13.54 5.63 20.82
C ILE A 70 -13.34 4.85 22.12
N ALA A 71 -12.91 5.52 23.20
CA ALA A 71 -12.70 4.89 24.50
C ALA A 71 -13.99 4.30 25.09
N ILE A 72 -15.12 4.96 24.89
CA ILE A 72 -16.44 4.49 25.35
C ILE A 72 -16.94 3.35 24.45
N ALA A 73 -16.75 3.44 23.14
CA ALA A 73 -17.31 2.46 22.20
C ALA A 73 -16.63 1.09 22.27
N SER A 74 -15.38 1.00 22.70
CA SER A 74 -14.69 -0.29 22.80
C SER A 74 -13.49 -0.23 23.74
N PRO A 75 -13.27 -1.26 24.59
CA PRO A 75 -12.15 -1.27 25.53
C PRO A 75 -10.79 -1.29 24.83
N GLY A 76 -9.76 -0.70 25.46
CA GLY A 76 -8.37 -0.73 25.00
C GLY A 76 -7.83 0.60 24.46
N PRO A 77 -6.69 0.59 23.72
CA PRO A 77 -6.01 1.81 23.30
C PRO A 77 -6.80 2.61 22.26
N ILE A 78 -6.82 3.94 22.40
CA ILE A 78 -7.52 4.87 21.50
C ILE A 78 -6.81 4.97 20.15
N PHE A 79 -5.48 4.92 20.15
CA PHE A 79 -4.66 4.98 18.95
C PHE A 79 -4.23 3.60 18.50
N TYR A 80 -4.24 3.39 17.19
CA TYR A 80 -3.62 2.25 16.53
C TYR A 80 -2.37 2.72 15.78
N VAL A 81 -1.29 1.96 15.94
CA VAL A 81 0.01 2.29 15.37
C VAL A 81 0.32 1.29 14.27
N GLN A 82 0.52 1.78 13.05
CA GLN A 82 0.83 0.96 11.88
C GLN A 82 2.23 1.28 11.35
N GLN A 83 3.10 0.28 11.25
CA GLN A 83 4.40 0.45 10.60
C GLN A 83 4.21 0.60 9.08
N ARG A 84 4.86 1.61 8.50
CA ARG A 84 4.88 1.91 7.05
C ARG A 84 6.29 2.26 6.61
N ILE A 85 6.59 2.10 5.32
CA ILE A 85 7.87 2.50 4.74
C ILE A 85 7.79 3.98 4.37
N GLY A 86 8.73 4.78 4.90
CA GLY A 86 8.81 6.22 4.74
C GLY A 86 9.95 6.65 3.80
N GLN A 87 10.41 7.89 3.98
CA GLN A 87 11.47 8.47 3.18
C GLN A 87 12.78 7.66 3.31
N HIS A 88 13.51 7.51 2.20
CA HIS A 88 14.75 6.71 2.14
C HIS A 88 14.57 5.25 2.61
N TYR A 89 13.38 4.68 2.38
CA TYR A 89 13.02 3.32 2.78
C TYR A 89 13.10 3.05 4.30
N GLN A 90 13.14 4.10 5.12
CA GLN A 90 13.17 3.95 6.56
C GLN A 90 11.75 3.66 7.10
N PRO A 91 11.56 2.64 7.93
CA PRO A 91 10.26 2.37 8.53
C PRO A 91 9.86 3.50 9.50
N PHE A 92 8.58 3.86 9.51
CA PHE A 92 8.01 4.77 10.49
C PHE A 92 6.66 4.27 11.00
N TYR A 93 6.28 4.76 12.18
CA TYR A 93 5.03 4.39 12.84
C TYR A 93 3.96 5.44 12.54
N CYS A 94 2.94 5.05 11.78
CA CYS A 94 1.78 5.86 11.48
C CYS A 94 0.73 5.67 12.58
N VAL A 95 0.54 6.71 13.39
CA VAL A 95 -0.45 6.75 14.47
C VAL A 95 -1.79 7.23 13.90
N LYS A 96 -2.86 6.49 14.16
CA LYS A 96 -4.23 6.85 13.76
C LYS A 96 -5.24 6.47 14.83
N PHE A 97 -6.42 7.08 14.79
CA PHE A 97 -7.53 6.67 15.66
C PHE A 97 -7.96 5.24 15.37
N ARG A 98 -8.23 4.47 16.43
CA ARG A 98 -8.68 3.10 16.32
C ARG A 98 -10.13 3.06 15.85
N THR A 99 -10.36 2.44 14.71
CA THR A 99 -11.73 2.23 14.17
C THR A 99 -12.21 0.79 14.29
N MET A 100 -11.30 -0.14 14.57
CA MET A 100 -11.57 -1.57 14.71
C MET A 100 -11.57 -2.00 16.19
N VAL A 101 -12.23 -3.10 16.51
CA VAL A 101 -12.16 -3.72 17.84
C VAL A 101 -10.74 -4.19 18.15
N LYS A 102 -10.39 -4.28 19.44
CA LYS A 102 -9.04 -4.65 19.89
C LYS A 102 -8.60 -6.00 19.33
N ASP A 103 -9.49 -6.98 19.34
CA ASP A 103 -9.21 -8.36 18.94
C ASP A 103 -9.62 -8.63 17.48
N ALA A 104 -9.49 -7.63 16.61
CA ALA A 104 -9.89 -7.72 15.20
C ALA A 104 -9.21 -8.88 14.44
N ASP A 105 -8.00 -9.26 14.83
CA ASP A 105 -7.30 -10.41 14.24
C ASP A 105 -7.90 -11.76 14.65
N GLN A 106 -8.36 -11.87 15.91
CA GLN A 106 -9.06 -13.05 16.41
C GLN A 106 -10.43 -13.18 15.72
N VAL A 107 -11.18 -12.08 15.65
CA VAL A 107 -12.46 -12.04 14.92
C VAL A 107 -12.24 -12.43 13.45
N LEU A 108 -11.16 -11.96 12.81
CA LEU A 108 -10.84 -12.38 11.45
C LEU A 108 -10.56 -13.88 11.36
N ALA A 109 -9.81 -14.45 12.31
CA ALA A 109 -9.51 -15.88 12.33
C ALA A 109 -10.78 -16.74 12.53
N GLU A 110 -11.65 -16.36 13.46
CA GLU A 110 -12.95 -17.01 13.68
C GLU A 110 -13.85 -16.90 12.46
N MET A 111 -13.90 -15.74 11.79
CA MET A 111 -14.68 -15.56 10.56
C MET A 111 -14.22 -16.49 9.44
N LYS A 112 -12.91 -16.72 9.29
CA LYS A 112 -12.38 -17.64 8.28
C LYS A 112 -12.85 -19.09 8.52
N GLN A 113 -13.07 -19.46 9.77
CA GLN A 113 -13.51 -20.81 10.14
C GLN A 113 -15.04 -20.95 10.08
N ASN A 114 -15.78 -19.95 10.54
CA ASN A 114 -17.23 -20.04 10.76
C ASN A 114 -18.07 -19.55 9.57
N ALA A 115 -17.51 -18.77 8.63
CA ALA A 115 -18.25 -18.15 7.52
C ALA A 115 -17.50 -18.24 6.18
N PRO A 116 -17.66 -19.34 5.41
CA PRO A 116 -16.94 -19.54 4.15
C PRO A 116 -17.18 -18.45 3.10
N HIS A 117 -18.40 -17.90 3.05
CA HIS A 117 -18.77 -16.83 2.11
C HIS A 117 -18.04 -15.51 2.38
N LEU A 118 -17.90 -15.11 3.65
CA LEU A 118 -17.12 -13.92 4.03
C LEU A 118 -15.63 -14.15 3.82
N HIS A 119 -15.15 -15.38 4.04
CA HIS A 119 -13.76 -15.71 3.76
C HIS A 119 -13.43 -15.54 2.28
N GLN A 120 -14.29 -16.04 1.40
CA GLN A 120 -14.10 -15.92 -0.05
C GLN A 120 -14.15 -14.45 -0.50
N GLU A 121 -15.13 -13.67 -0.04
CA GLU A 121 -15.20 -12.22 -0.34
C GLU A 121 -13.92 -11.48 0.09
N PHE A 122 -13.40 -11.81 1.28
CA PHE A 122 -12.17 -11.23 1.79
C PHE A 122 -10.94 -11.67 0.99
N GLN A 123 -10.87 -12.92 0.51
CA GLN A 123 -9.77 -13.40 -0.33
C GLN A 123 -9.73 -12.67 -1.68
N GLU A 124 -10.91 -12.42 -2.27
CA GLU A 124 -11.00 -11.76 -3.58
C GLU A 124 -10.68 -10.26 -3.49
N ASN A 125 -11.18 -9.57 -2.46
CA ASN A 125 -11.15 -8.10 -2.42
C ASN A 125 -10.26 -7.50 -1.32
N TYR A 126 -9.74 -8.32 -0.39
CA TYR A 126 -9.06 -7.87 0.84
C TYR A 126 -9.87 -6.88 1.69
N LYS A 127 -11.17 -6.74 1.41
CA LYS A 127 -12.13 -5.84 2.04
C LYS A 127 -13.49 -6.53 2.06
N LEU A 128 -14.18 -6.40 3.19
CA LEU A 128 -15.56 -6.85 3.34
C LEU A 128 -16.51 -5.67 3.18
N LYS A 129 -17.65 -5.87 2.52
CA LYS A 129 -18.71 -4.84 2.45
C LYS A 129 -19.25 -4.48 3.83
N GLN A 130 -19.44 -5.49 4.69
CA GLN A 130 -19.86 -5.32 6.08
C GLN A 130 -18.88 -6.03 6.99
N ASP A 131 -17.86 -5.30 7.45
CA ASP A 131 -16.82 -5.83 8.31
C ASP A 131 -17.23 -5.76 9.79
N PRO A 132 -17.47 -6.91 10.46
CA PRO A 132 -17.91 -6.95 11.86
C PRO A 132 -16.81 -6.49 12.84
N ARG A 133 -15.56 -6.35 12.37
CA ARG A 133 -14.45 -5.85 13.19
C ARG A 133 -14.49 -4.34 13.39
N ILE A 134 -15.29 -3.62 12.62
CA ILE A 134 -15.38 -2.16 12.66
C ILE A 134 -16.38 -1.74 13.76
N THR A 135 -15.95 -0.85 14.66
CA THR A 135 -16.84 -0.28 15.68
C THR A 135 -17.88 0.64 15.05
N PRO A 136 -19.06 0.89 15.67
CA PRO A 136 -20.06 1.81 15.12
C PRO A 136 -19.50 3.21 14.82
N ILE A 137 -18.69 3.75 15.74
CA ILE A 137 -17.96 5.01 15.53
C ILE A 137 -16.94 4.86 14.40
N GLY A 138 -16.20 3.74 14.36
CA GLY A 138 -15.29 3.44 13.27
C GLY A 138 -15.95 3.37 11.89
N LYS A 139 -17.22 2.95 11.82
CA LYS A 139 -18.02 2.96 10.59
C LYS A 139 -18.30 4.38 10.15
N PHE A 140 -18.65 5.26 11.09
CA PHE A 140 -18.82 6.69 10.83
C PHE A 140 -17.53 7.35 10.32
N LEU A 141 -16.39 7.09 10.98
CA LEU A 141 -15.09 7.66 10.62
C LEU A 141 -14.51 7.15 9.29
N ARG A 142 -15.04 6.07 8.73
CA ARG A 142 -14.59 5.49 7.45
C ARG A 142 -15.46 5.90 6.26
N LEU A 143 -16.55 6.63 6.50
CA LEU A 143 -17.42 7.15 5.43
C LEU A 143 -16.80 8.35 4.70
N THR A 144 -15.97 9.12 5.40
CA THR A 144 -15.19 10.26 4.91
C THR A 144 -13.80 9.82 4.50
#